data_AF-A0A6A7LHI7-F1
#
_entry.id   AF-A0A6A7LHI7-F1
#
_cell.length_a   1.000
_cell.length_b   1.000
_cell.length_c   1.000
_cell.angle_alpha   90.00
_cell.angle_beta   90.00
_cell.angle_gamma   90.00
#
_symmetry.space_group_name_H-M   'P 1'
#
loop_
_entity.id
_entity.type
_entity.pdbx_description
1 polymer ?
#
loop_
_entity_poly.entity_id
_entity_poly.type
_entity_poly.pdbx_seq_one_letter_code
_entity_poly.pdbx_strand_id
1 'polypeptide(L)'
;MKSQRNSLSLLYPDHKQGHFTEQQRVGNEIVEVSRSASQPICSSCRSKAVIFDDLTGEIVCTQCGMVISERQMTLEKAFKSNDPTGMPFSLAYPDKGLSTVITNLNTDAAGTLLNNDQITNVNKIRYYNKLSDSKNHTRNLKNAFVVMATIKDKLTLTDPIIERAAYYYRKTLESKLIKGRSIKEMVVASVYAACKEMDIPRRLEDISVAANADNIFAGRCFRTIAKELSISSSIVDAARYMSKVAANADVSQKTYRTALDMLDVVKKNPISYGKDPKALATASLYVACLVEEQDKVSQTRVAQAGGISVVTLRKRVLDISKLFPEIQK
;
A
#
# COMPACT_ATOMS: atom_id res chain seq x y z
N MET A 1 9.39 -9.65 -47.84
CA MET A 1 9.30 -8.35 -47.12
C MET A 1 8.60 -8.58 -45.78
N LYS A 2 9.17 -8.00 -44.73
CA LYS A 2 8.90 -8.22 -43.30
C LYS A 2 7.47 -7.80 -42.89
N SER A 3 6.87 -8.55 -41.96
CA SER A 3 6.41 -7.97 -40.67
C SER A 3 5.92 -9.10 -39.74
N GLN A 4 6.80 -9.53 -38.83
CA GLN A 4 6.40 -10.26 -37.63
C GLN A 4 5.90 -9.24 -36.61
N ARG A 5 4.73 -9.46 -36.01
CA ARG A 5 4.36 -8.87 -34.71
C ARG A 5 3.96 -9.99 -33.77
N ASN A 6 4.86 -10.25 -32.84
CA ASN A 6 4.62 -10.96 -31.59
C ASN A 6 3.53 -10.23 -30.78
N SER A 7 2.54 -10.96 -30.29
CA SER A 7 1.72 -10.53 -29.16
C SER A 7 1.85 -11.57 -28.04
N LEU A 8 2.62 -11.20 -27.02
CA LEU A 8 2.77 -11.90 -25.75
C LEU A 8 1.39 -12.13 -25.11
N SER A 9 1.05 -13.40 -24.86
CA SER A 9 -0.01 -13.80 -23.95
C SER A 9 0.47 -13.67 -22.50
N LEU A 10 0.02 -12.62 -21.80
CA LEU A 10 0.15 -12.53 -20.34
C LEU A 10 -0.96 -13.36 -19.69
N LEU A 11 -0.59 -14.55 -19.21
CA LEU A 11 -1.37 -15.36 -18.29
C LEU A 11 -1.32 -14.71 -16.90
N TYR A 12 -2.46 -14.24 -16.39
CA TYR A 12 -2.67 -14.00 -14.96
C TYR A 12 -3.60 -15.11 -14.43
N PRO A 13 -3.24 -15.82 -13.35
CA PRO A 13 -4.08 -16.86 -12.76
C PRO A 13 -5.21 -16.28 -11.91
N ASP A 14 -6.38 -16.91 -12.02
CA ASP A 14 -7.60 -16.65 -11.27
C ASP A 14 -7.39 -16.64 -9.75
N HIS A 15 -7.45 -15.46 -9.14
CA HIS A 15 -7.61 -15.33 -7.69
C HIS A 15 -9.08 -15.49 -7.32
N LYS A 16 -9.41 -16.65 -6.74
CA LYS A 16 -10.70 -16.95 -6.09
C LYS A 16 -11.10 -15.84 -5.12
N GLN A 17 -12.22 -15.17 -5.40
CA GLN A 17 -12.83 -14.20 -4.51
C GLN A 17 -13.47 -14.94 -3.33
N GLY A 18 -12.86 -14.83 -2.14
CA GLY A 18 -13.50 -15.21 -0.88
C GLY A 18 -14.53 -14.15 -0.49
N HIS A 19 -15.76 -14.57 -0.22
CA HIS A 19 -16.82 -13.72 0.29
C HIS A 19 -16.47 -13.24 1.71
N PHE A 20 -16.34 -11.92 1.88
CA PHE A 20 -16.24 -11.26 3.18
C PHE A 20 -17.56 -10.50 3.42
N THR A 21 -18.34 -10.93 4.40
CA THR A 21 -19.53 -10.21 4.88
C THR A 21 -19.15 -9.37 6.10
N GLU A 22 -19.00 -8.05 5.93
CA GLU A 22 -18.95 -7.10 7.05
C GLU A 22 -20.34 -6.46 7.24
N GLN A 23 -20.94 -6.68 8.41
CA GLN A 23 -22.10 -5.93 8.87
C GLN A 23 -21.61 -4.70 9.66
N GLN A 24 -21.79 -3.49 9.10
CA GLN A 24 -21.68 -2.24 9.87
C GLN A 24 -23.09 -1.66 10.08
N ARG A 25 -23.47 -1.46 11.34
CA ARG A 25 -24.71 -0.76 11.75
C ARG A 25 -24.44 0.74 11.89
N VAL A 26 -25.05 1.56 11.03
CA VAL A 26 -25.29 2.98 11.27
C VAL A 26 -26.66 3.35 10.70
N GLY A 27 -27.59 3.75 11.57
CA GLY A 27 -28.69 4.69 11.29
C GLY A 27 -29.70 4.37 10.17
N ASN A 28 -30.77 3.66 10.53
CA ASN A 28 -32.19 3.78 10.13
C ASN A 28 -32.69 4.14 8.73
N GLU A 29 -31.89 4.07 7.67
CA GLU A 29 -32.42 3.81 6.32
C GLU A 29 -31.60 2.70 5.67
N ILE A 30 -32.20 1.51 5.56
CA ILE A 30 -31.63 0.37 4.83
C ILE A 30 -31.81 0.68 3.35
N VAL A 31 -30.84 1.39 2.74
CA VAL A 31 -30.67 1.30 1.30
C VAL A 31 -29.92 0.00 1.04
N GLU A 32 -30.67 -1.07 0.79
CA GLU A 32 -30.13 -2.31 0.26
C GLU A 32 -29.49 -2.04 -1.10
N VAL A 33 -28.18 -1.77 -1.14
CA VAL A 33 -27.42 -1.94 -2.38
C VAL A 33 -27.21 -3.44 -2.56
N SER A 34 -28.27 -4.11 -2.99
CA SER A 34 -28.22 -5.48 -3.49
C SER A 34 -27.39 -5.48 -4.77
N ARG A 35 -26.07 -5.72 -4.64
CA ARG A 35 -25.27 -6.25 -5.75
C ARG A 35 -25.61 -7.73 -5.95
N SER A 36 -26.89 -8.03 -6.21
CA SER A 36 -27.24 -9.24 -6.93
C SER A 36 -26.98 -8.92 -8.39
N ALA A 37 -25.80 -9.30 -8.90
CA ALA A 37 -25.57 -9.36 -10.33
C ALA A 37 -26.44 -10.49 -10.90
N SER A 38 -27.75 -10.23 -11.01
CA SER A 38 -28.62 -11.03 -11.84
C SER A 38 -28.13 -10.85 -13.27
N GLN A 39 -27.54 -11.89 -13.84
CA GLN A 39 -27.12 -11.82 -15.23
C GLN A 39 -28.36 -11.57 -16.09
N PRO A 40 -28.34 -10.56 -16.98
CA PRO A 40 -29.50 -10.22 -17.78
C PRO A 40 -29.90 -11.43 -18.64
N ILE A 41 -31.13 -11.90 -18.47
CA ILE A 41 -31.69 -13.01 -19.23
C ILE A 41 -32.46 -12.42 -20.41
N CYS A 42 -32.23 -12.95 -21.61
CA CYS A 42 -32.98 -12.50 -22.78
C CYS A 42 -34.47 -12.86 -22.66
N SER A 43 -35.36 -11.88 -22.88
CA SER A 43 -36.82 -12.08 -22.84
C SER A 43 -37.34 -13.00 -23.96
N SER A 44 -36.67 -13.02 -25.11
CA SER A 44 -37.09 -13.82 -26.27
C SER A 44 -36.60 -15.27 -26.23
N CYS A 45 -35.30 -15.49 -26.05
CA CYS A 45 -34.72 -16.85 -26.11
C CYS A 45 -34.37 -17.44 -24.74
N ARG A 46 -34.59 -16.69 -23.63
CA ARG A 46 -34.24 -17.08 -22.24
C ARG A 46 -32.77 -17.48 -22.05
N SER A 47 -31.91 -17.12 -23.00
CA SER A 47 -30.48 -17.40 -22.92
C SER A 47 -29.77 -16.40 -22.01
N LYS A 48 -28.66 -16.85 -21.42
CA LYS A 48 -27.76 -16.04 -20.60
C LYS A 48 -26.55 -15.52 -21.38
N ALA A 49 -26.48 -15.84 -22.67
CA ALA A 49 -25.37 -15.48 -23.53
C ALA A 49 -25.57 -14.05 -24.05
N VAL A 50 -24.89 -13.11 -23.41
CA VAL A 50 -24.98 -11.67 -23.66
C VAL A 50 -23.60 -11.10 -24.00
N ILE A 51 -23.54 -10.17 -24.94
CA ILE A 51 -22.36 -9.37 -25.29
C ILE A 51 -22.68 -7.91 -25.05
N PHE A 52 -21.70 -7.16 -24.56
CA PHE A 52 -21.77 -5.71 -24.46
C PHE A 52 -21.07 -5.09 -25.67
N ASP A 53 -21.76 -4.22 -26.40
CA ASP A 53 -21.18 -3.42 -27.47
C ASP A 53 -20.71 -2.07 -26.92
N ASP A 54 -19.39 -1.91 -26.81
CA ASP A 54 -18.74 -0.70 -26.30
C ASP A 54 -19.02 0.57 -27.12
N LEU A 55 -19.37 0.43 -28.41
CA LEU A 55 -19.59 1.55 -29.32
C LEU A 55 -20.97 2.17 -29.12
N THR A 56 -22.00 1.33 -28.97
CA THR A 56 -23.40 1.73 -28.80
C THR A 56 -23.81 1.80 -27.33
N GLY A 57 -23.09 1.12 -26.43
CA GLY A 57 -23.43 1.01 -25.02
C GLY A 57 -24.61 0.05 -24.77
N GLU A 58 -24.82 -0.91 -25.67
CA GLU A 58 -25.95 -1.84 -25.64
C GLU A 58 -25.52 -3.23 -25.16
N ILE A 59 -26.41 -3.90 -24.43
CA ILE A 59 -26.26 -5.33 -24.10
C ILE A 59 -27.13 -6.14 -25.06
N VAL A 60 -26.50 -6.93 -25.90
CA VAL A 60 -27.15 -7.70 -26.97
C VAL A 60 -27.06 -9.21 -26.68
N CYS A 61 -28.15 -9.93 -26.90
CA CYS A 61 -28.17 -11.38 -26.84
C CYS A 61 -27.47 -12.00 -28.06
N THR A 62 -26.53 -12.92 -27.83
CA THR A 62 -25.78 -13.56 -28.93
C THR A 62 -26.61 -14.54 -29.75
N GLN A 63 -27.67 -15.11 -29.17
CA GLN A 63 -28.47 -16.15 -29.82
C GLN A 63 -29.59 -15.60 -30.71
N CYS A 64 -30.20 -14.48 -30.32
CA CYS A 64 -31.36 -13.92 -31.05
C CYS A 64 -31.17 -12.47 -31.51
N GLY A 65 -30.05 -11.82 -31.17
CA GLY A 65 -29.77 -10.43 -31.55
C GLY A 65 -30.62 -9.38 -30.83
N MET A 66 -31.44 -9.79 -29.86
CA MET A 66 -32.29 -8.86 -29.11
C MET A 66 -31.47 -8.01 -28.15
N VAL A 67 -31.70 -6.69 -28.17
CA VAL A 67 -31.14 -5.74 -27.21
C VAL A 67 -31.89 -5.88 -25.89
N ILE A 68 -31.18 -6.23 -24.82
CA ILE A 68 -31.74 -6.43 -23.48
C ILE A 68 -31.72 -5.12 -22.69
N SER A 69 -30.69 -4.30 -22.89
CA SER A 69 -30.56 -2.97 -22.30
C SER A 69 -29.96 -2.03 -23.33
N GLU A 70 -30.67 -0.96 -23.61
CA GLU A 70 -30.16 0.15 -24.40
C GLU A 70 -29.42 1.13 -23.47
N ARG A 71 -28.26 1.63 -23.93
CA ARG A 71 -27.58 2.80 -23.38
C ARG A 71 -27.18 2.69 -21.91
N GLN A 72 -26.47 1.62 -21.53
CA GLN A 72 -25.67 1.68 -20.31
C GLN A 72 -24.54 2.70 -20.54
N MET A 73 -24.62 3.85 -19.87
CA MET A 73 -23.46 4.74 -19.79
C MET A 73 -22.34 4.00 -19.07
N THR A 74 -21.35 3.51 -19.83
CA THR A 74 -20.11 3.04 -19.25
C THR A 74 -19.45 4.24 -18.57
N LEU A 75 -19.35 4.19 -17.23
CA LEU A 75 -18.73 5.21 -16.39
C LEU A 75 -17.33 5.61 -16.89
N GLU A 76 -16.65 4.73 -17.62
CA GLU A 76 -15.31 4.94 -18.16
C GLU A 76 -15.23 6.03 -19.25
N LYS A 77 -16.29 6.27 -20.03
CA LYS A 77 -16.26 7.25 -21.14
C LYS A 77 -16.68 8.67 -20.74
N ALA A 78 -17.27 8.86 -19.56
CA ALA A 78 -17.73 10.17 -19.10
C ALA A 78 -16.60 11.06 -18.54
N PHE A 79 -15.44 10.49 -18.22
CA PHE A 79 -14.28 11.22 -17.70
C PHE A 79 -13.18 11.30 -18.75
N LYS A 80 -13.46 11.90 -19.91
CA LYS A 80 -12.37 12.34 -20.79
C LYS A 80 -11.62 13.46 -20.06
N SER A 81 -10.31 13.30 -19.97
CA SER A 81 -9.34 13.92 -19.07
C SER A 81 -9.17 15.46 -19.11
N ASN A 82 -10.09 16.20 -19.74
CA ASN A 82 -9.99 17.65 -19.90
C ASN A 82 -11.14 18.43 -19.24
N ASP A 83 -12.17 17.76 -18.72
CA ASP A 83 -13.13 18.44 -17.86
C ASP A 83 -12.45 18.69 -16.50
N PRO A 84 -12.50 19.92 -15.95
CA PRO A 84 -11.95 20.25 -14.63
C PRO A 84 -12.82 19.64 -13.53
N THR A 85 -12.94 18.32 -13.56
CA THR A 85 -13.34 17.50 -12.44
C THR A 85 -12.26 17.75 -11.39
N GLY A 86 -12.63 18.21 -10.21
CA GLY A 86 -11.68 18.61 -9.17
C GLY A 86 -10.76 17.48 -8.70
N MET A 87 -10.22 17.61 -7.49
CA MET A 87 -9.32 16.61 -6.94
C MET A 87 -9.95 15.20 -6.95
N PRO A 88 -9.24 14.16 -7.42
CA PRO A 88 -9.77 12.80 -7.38
C PRO A 88 -10.05 12.37 -5.94
N PHE A 89 -11.09 11.56 -5.79
CA PHE A 89 -11.43 10.99 -4.50
C PHE A 89 -10.30 10.09 -4.00
N SER A 90 -9.73 10.38 -2.83
CA SER A 90 -8.70 9.54 -2.21
C SER A 90 -8.90 9.40 -0.71
N LEU A 91 -8.65 8.21 -0.18
CA LEU A 91 -8.78 7.92 1.25
C LEU A 91 -7.73 8.66 2.10
N ALA A 92 -6.62 9.08 1.49
CA ALA A 92 -5.52 9.78 2.16
C ALA A 92 -5.85 11.24 2.53
N TYR A 93 -6.96 11.79 2.02
CA TYR A 93 -7.45 13.11 2.43
C TYR A 93 -8.47 13.01 3.57
N PRO A 94 -8.45 13.92 4.57
CA PRO A 94 -9.41 13.92 5.68
C PRO A 94 -10.86 13.76 5.22
N ASP A 95 -11.29 14.60 4.27
CA ASP A 95 -12.65 14.65 3.71
C ASP A 95 -12.75 13.95 2.35
N LYS A 96 -11.82 13.04 2.06
CA LYS A 96 -11.77 12.24 0.83
C LYS A 96 -11.69 13.04 -0.49
N GLY A 97 -11.27 14.30 -0.43
CA GLY A 97 -11.19 15.21 -1.59
C GLY A 97 -12.46 16.04 -1.83
N LEU A 98 -13.47 15.97 -0.95
CA LEU A 98 -14.72 16.74 -1.11
C LEU A 98 -14.61 18.20 -0.63
N SER A 99 -13.62 18.49 0.21
CA SER A 99 -13.48 19.81 0.84
C SER A 99 -12.71 20.77 -0.05
N THR A 100 -13.21 21.99 -0.17
CA THR A 100 -12.54 23.10 -0.87
C THR A 100 -11.78 23.97 0.13
N VAL A 101 -10.57 24.40 -0.24
CA VAL A 101 -9.76 25.29 0.60
C VAL A 101 -9.93 26.73 0.14
N ILE A 102 -10.46 27.59 1.01
CA ILE A 102 -10.44 29.04 0.81
C ILE A 102 -9.02 29.51 1.11
N THR A 103 -8.31 29.97 0.08
CA THR A 103 -6.93 30.43 0.23
C THR A 103 -6.87 31.75 1.01
N ASN A 104 -5.70 32.02 1.59
CA ASN A 104 -5.42 33.30 2.25
C ASN A 104 -5.03 34.41 1.25
N LEU A 105 -5.07 34.12 -0.05
CA LEU A 105 -4.78 35.08 -1.10
C LEU A 105 -5.94 36.08 -1.21
N ASN A 106 -5.65 37.37 -1.22
CA ASN A 106 -6.65 38.44 -1.39
C ASN A 106 -6.84 38.76 -2.88
N THR A 107 -6.99 37.72 -3.69
CA THR A 107 -7.18 37.80 -5.13
C THR A 107 -8.40 37.00 -5.52
N ASP A 108 -9.21 37.54 -6.43
CA ASP A 108 -10.33 36.82 -7.02
C ASP A 108 -9.87 35.70 -7.96
N ALA A 109 -10.82 34.87 -8.41
CA ALA A 109 -10.56 33.81 -9.38
C ALA A 109 -9.96 34.31 -10.71
N ALA A 110 -10.24 35.57 -11.08
CA ALA A 110 -9.67 36.25 -12.24
C ALA A 110 -8.25 36.82 -12.00
N GLY A 111 -7.71 36.71 -10.79
CA GLY A 111 -6.41 37.25 -10.40
C GLY A 111 -6.41 38.74 -9.99
N THR A 112 -7.57 39.39 -9.96
CA THR A 112 -7.73 40.78 -9.50
C THR A 112 -7.59 40.89 -7.99
N LEU A 113 -6.94 41.95 -7.51
CA LEU A 113 -6.80 42.23 -6.08
C LEU A 113 -8.16 42.69 -5.49
N LEU A 114 -8.47 42.20 -4.29
CA LEU A 114 -9.67 42.56 -3.56
C LEU A 114 -9.56 43.96 -2.91
N ASN A 115 -10.66 44.70 -2.91
CA ASN A 115 -10.79 45.94 -2.14
C ASN A 115 -10.85 45.65 -0.63
N ASN A 116 -10.51 46.64 0.21
CA ASN A 116 -10.50 46.50 1.67
C ASN A 116 -11.83 45.97 2.23
N ASP A 117 -12.97 46.49 1.76
CA ASP A 117 -14.29 46.03 2.20
C ASP A 117 -14.54 44.56 1.84
N GLN A 118 -14.13 44.14 0.63
CA GLN A 118 -14.24 42.75 0.20
C GLN A 118 -13.32 41.85 1.04
N ILE A 119 -12.10 42.30 1.35
CA ILE A 119 -11.17 41.57 2.21
C ILE A 119 -11.78 41.34 3.60
N THR A 120 -12.46 42.34 4.19
CA THR A 120 -13.12 42.14 5.49
C THR A 120 -14.20 41.06 5.44
N ASN A 121 -15.00 41.03 4.36
CA ASN A 121 -16.04 40.01 4.17
C ASN A 121 -15.43 38.62 3.92
N VAL A 122 -14.41 38.51 3.07
CA VAL A 122 -13.70 37.25 2.83
C VAL A 122 -13.03 36.74 4.11
N ASN A 123 -12.45 37.62 4.93
CA ASN A 123 -11.90 37.25 6.23
C ASN A 123 -12.95 36.68 7.19
N LYS A 124 -14.18 37.24 7.19
CA LYS A 124 -15.30 36.64 7.93
C LYS A 124 -15.63 35.24 7.42
N ILE A 125 -15.68 35.05 6.09
CA ILE A 125 -15.92 33.73 5.49
C ILE A 125 -14.81 32.73 5.88
N ARG A 126 -13.52 33.14 5.81
CA ARG A 126 -12.37 32.32 6.25
C ARG A 126 -12.49 31.94 7.72
N TYR A 127 -12.91 32.88 8.57
CA TYR A 127 -13.14 32.64 9.99
C TYR A 127 -14.24 31.60 10.22
N TYR A 128 -15.40 31.74 9.58
CA TYR A 128 -16.50 30.77 9.69
C TYR A 128 -16.12 29.39 9.14
N ASN A 129 -15.38 29.34 8.02
CA ASN A 129 -14.87 28.08 7.48
C ASN A 129 -13.96 27.36 8.49
N LYS A 130 -13.00 28.07 9.09
CA LYS A 130 -12.11 27.54 10.14
C LYS A 130 -12.89 27.03 11.36
N LEU A 131 -13.99 27.70 11.72
CA LEU A 131 -14.86 27.27 12.82
C LEU A 131 -15.58 25.97 12.52
N SER A 132 -16.14 25.83 11.31
CA SER A 132 -16.88 24.63 10.88
C SER A 132 -16.01 23.37 10.85
N ASP A 133 -14.72 23.55 10.58
CA ASP A 133 -13.71 22.50 10.44
C ASP A 133 -13.12 22.00 11.78
N SER A 134 -13.58 22.55 12.90
CA SER A 134 -13.04 22.28 14.24
C SER A 134 -13.45 20.92 14.86
N LYS A 135 -14.12 20.03 14.12
CA LYS A 135 -14.55 18.73 14.64
C LYS A 135 -13.33 17.91 15.09
N ASN A 136 -13.41 17.32 16.29
CA ASN A 136 -12.30 16.55 16.86
C ASN A 136 -11.81 15.40 15.95
N HIS A 137 -12.75 14.77 15.24
CA HIS A 137 -12.47 13.68 14.31
C HIS A 137 -11.67 14.14 13.08
N THR A 138 -12.08 15.24 12.44
CA THR A 138 -11.40 15.78 11.25
C THR A 138 -10.02 16.31 11.62
N ARG A 139 -9.87 16.97 12.78
CA ARG A 139 -8.57 17.41 13.30
C ARG A 139 -7.61 16.24 13.53
N ASN A 140 -8.10 15.13 14.06
CA ASN A 140 -7.29 13.93 14.26
C ASN A 140 -6.80 13.35 12.91
N LEU A 141 -7.71 13.20 11.94
CA LEU A 141 -7.36 12.75 10.58
C LEU A 141 -6.36 13.68 9.89
N LYS A 142 -6.51 15.00 10.03
CA LYS A 142 -5.57 16.00 9.51
C LYS A 142 -4.16 15.79 10.06
N ASN A 143 -4.04 15.69 11.39
CA ASN A 143 -2.75 15.46 12.03
C ASN A 143 -2.14 14.12 11.59
N ALA A 144 -2.94 13.07 11.49
CA ALA A 144 -2.49 11.75 11.08
C ALA A 144 -2.00 11.72 9.62
N PHE A 145 -2.76 12.32 8.70
CA PHE A 145 -2.41 12.34 7.27
C PHE A 145 -1.24 13.24 6.95
N VAL A 146 -1.01 14.32 7.71
CA VAL A 146 0.25 15.07 7.64
C VAL A 146 1.43 14.16 8.00
N VAL A 147 1.32 13.38 9.07
CA VAL A 147 2.39 12.42 9.43
C VAL A 147 2.54 11.34 8.36
N MET A 148 1.46 10.80 7.80
CA MET A 148 1.55 9.83 6.69
C MET A 148 2.25 10.42 5.47
N ALA A 149 1.96 11.67 5.10
CA ALA A 149 2.62 12.35 3.98
C ALA A 149 4.13 12.50 4.26
N THR A 150 4.53 12.87 5.48
CA THR A 150 5.96 12.93 5.83
C THR A 150 6.66 11.58 5.72
N ILE A 151 5.98 10.48 6.07
CA ILE A 151 6.52 9.12 5.92
C ILE A 151 6.60 8.75 4.43
N LYS A 152 5.59 9.09 3.64
CA LYS A 152 5.57 8.89 2.18
C LYS A 152 6.80 9.51 1.54
N ASP A 153 7.06 10.78 1.86
CA ASP A 153 8.14 11.55 1.25
C ASP A 153 9.51 11.03 1.69
N LYS A 154 9.70 10.75 2.99
CA LYS A 154 10.98 10.25 3.52
C LYS A 154 11.34 8.84 3.05
N LEU A 155 10.34 7.95 2.88
CA LEU A 155 10.55 6.55 2.51
C LEU A 155 10.20 6.24 1.05
N THR A 156 9.90 7.30 0.27
CA THR A 156 9.50 7.23 -1.15
C THR A 156 8.44 6.15 -1.40
N LEU A 157 7.41 6.13 -0.55
CA LEU A 157 6.30 5.19 -0.69
C LEU A 157 5.36 5.62 -1.83
N THR A 158 4.78 4.65 -2.52
CA THR A 158 3.80 4.87 -3.59
C THR A 158 2.43 5.24 -3.02
N ASP A 159 1.63 5.97 -3.80
CA ASP A 159 0.28 6.39 -3.41
C ASP A 159 -0.65 5.25 -2.97
N PRO A 160 -0.70 4.08 -3.66
CA PRO A 160 -1.53 2.96 -3.23
C PRO A 160 -1.22 2.50 -1.79
N ILE A 161 0.04 2.62 -1.36
CA ILE A 161 0.44 2.25 0.01
C ILE A 161 -0.17 3.20 1.03
N ILE A 162 -0.14 4.50 0.73
CA ILE A 162 -0.67 5.54 1.60
C ILE A 162 -2.19 5.46 1.65
N GLU A 163 -2.86 5.18 0.53
CA GLU A 163 -4.30 4.97 0.50
C GLU A 163 -4.72 3.77 1.37
N ARG A 164 -3.96 2.67 1.28
CA ARG A 164 -4.23 1.49 2.12
C ARG A 164 -3.92 1.75 3.59
N ALA A 165 -2.86 2.49 3.89
CA ALA A 165 -2.56 2.91 5.26
C ALA A 165 -3.66 3.82 5.83
N ALA A 166 -4.19 4.72 5.01
CA ALA A 166 -5.30 5.60 5.38
C ALA A 166 -6.60 4.82 5.62
N TYR A 167 -6.86 3.78 4.83
CA TYR A 167 -7.96 2.84 5.08
C TYR A 167 -7.82 2.19 6.47
N TYR A 168 -6.65 1.64 6.81
CA TYR A 168 -6.42 1.06 8.12
C TYR A 168 -6.60 2.07 9.24
N TYR A 169 -6.03 3.27 9.09
CA TYR A 169 -6.16 4.31 10.11
C TYR A 169 -7.62 4.69 10.37
N ARG A 170 -8.42 4.85 9.33
CA ARG A 170 -9.86 5.12 9.46
C ARG A 170 -10.60 4.01 10.18
N LYS A 171 -10.33 2.75 9.83
CA LYS A 171 -10.94 1.61 10.49
C LYS A 171 -10.55 1.54 11.98
N THR A 172 -9.30 1.87 12.32
CA THR A 172 -8.89 1.97 13.74
C THR A 172 -9.58 3.10 14.50
N LEU A 173 -9.88 4.21 13.82
CA LEU A 173 -10.59 5.36 14.38
C LEU A 173 -12.08 5.02 14.62
N GLU A 174 -12.71 4.31 13.68
CA GLU A 174 -14.08 3.77 13.81
C GLU A 174 -14.18 2.78 14.99
N SER A 175 -13.21 1.87 15.12
CA SER A 175 -13.09 0.94 16.24
C SER A 175 -12.63 1.59 17.56
N LYS A 176 -12.45 2.92 17.61
CA LYS A 176 -12.04 3.70 18.79
C LYS A 176 -10.70 3.25 19.43
N LEU A 177 -9.82 2.58 18.67
CA LEU A 177 -8.53 2.06 19.16
C LEU A 177 -7.45 3.12 19.42
N ILE A 178 -7.73 4.37 19.03
CA ILE A 178 -6.80 5.51 19.07
C ILE A 178 -6.81 6.21 20.44
N LYS A 179 -7.88 6.04 21.24
CA LYS A 179 -7.99 6.70 22.54
C LYS A 179 -6.90 6.18 23.50
N GLY A 180 -6.16 7.11 24.11
CA GLY A 180 -5.06 6.80 25.05
C GLY A 180 -3.74 6.41 24.39
N ARG A 181 -3.62 6.52 23.06
CA ARG A 181 -2.38 6.26 22.31
C ARG A 181 -2.00 7.50 21.52
N SER A 182 -0.71 7.67 21.25
CA SER A 182 -0.26 8.77 20.41
C SER A 182 -0.56 8.49 18.92
N ILE A 183 -0.90 9.57 18.21
CA ILE A 183 -1.35 9.54 16.82
C ILE A 183 -0.21 9.06 15.92
N LYS A 184 1.03 9.46 16.21
CA LYS A 184 2.20 9.12 15.40
C LYS A 184 2.45 7.61 15.35
N GLU A 185 2.41 6.94 16.51
CA GLU A 185 2.61 5.50 16.65
C GLU A 185 1.50 4.72 15.95
N MET A 186 0.26 5.22 16.01
CA MET A 186 -0.88 4.62 15.30
C MET A 186 -0.73 4.74 13.78
N VAL A 187 -0.23 5.89 13.31
CA VAL A 187 0.08 6.11 11.89
C VAL A 187 1.19 5.16 11.44
N VAL A 188 2.30 5.07 12.18
CA VAL A 188 3.40 4.15 11.88
C VAL A 188 2.91 2.70 11.80
N ALA A 189 2.08 2.29 12.75
CA ALA A 189 1.50 0.95 12.76
C ALA A 189 0.57 0.69 11.56
N SER A 190 -0.21 1.69 11.13
CA SER A 190 -1.09 1.60 9.96
C SER A 190 -0.30 1.52 8.65
N VAL A 191 0.75 2.32 8.51
CA VAL A 191 1.67 2.26 7.35
C VAL A 191 2.42 0.93 7.31
N TYR A 192 2.87 0.42 8.46
CA TYR A 192 3.52 -0.87 8.54
C TYR A 192 2.58 -2.02 8.16
N ALA A 193 1.31 -1.97 8.58
CA ALA A 193 0.28 -2.93 8.17
C ALA A 193 0.04 -2.91 6.65
N ALA A 194 -0.05 -1.72 6.04
CA ALA A 194 -0.18 -1.57 4.59
C ALA A 194 1.06 -2.11 3.85
N CYS A 195 2.27 -1.78 4.32
CA CYS A 195 3.51 -2.32 3.74
C CYS A 195 3.55 -3.86 3.82
N LYS A 196 3.02 -4.44 4.89
CA LYS A 196 2.94 -5.88 5.08
C LYS A 196 1.96 -6.57 4.15
N GLU A 197 0.80 -5.95 3.91
CA GLU A 197 -0.21 -6.48 3.00
C GLU A 197 0.23 -6.40 1.53
N MET A 198 0.79 -5.26 1.12
CA MET A 198 1.42 -5.10 -0.21
C MET A 198 2.82 -5.68 -0.28
N ASP A 199 3.25 -6.33 0.79
CA ASP A 199 4.31 -7.32 0.71
C ASP A 199 5.68 -6.64 0.38
N ILE A 200 5.82 -5.39 0.85
CA ILE A 200 6.96 -4.48 0.66
C ILE A 200 7.90 -4.61 1.88
N PRO A 201 9.20 -4.86 1.67
CA PRO A 201 10.16 -5.04 2.75
C PRO A 201 10.53 -3.70 3.42
N ARG A 202 9.73 -3.26 4.39
CA ARG A 202 10.04 -2.12 5.28
C ARG A 202 10.13 -2.58 6.74
N ARG A 203 11.13 -2.10 7.47
CA ARG A 203 11.23 -2.36 8.91
C ARG A 203 10.33 -1.38 9.65
N LEU A 204 9.81 -1.84 10.79
CA LEU A 204 9.08 -0.96 11.70
C LEU A 204 9.97 0.20 12.18
N GLU A 205 11.26 -0.08 12.42
CA GLU A 205 12.29 0.90 12.74
C GLU A 205 12.38 2.02 11.70
N ASP A 206 12.55 1.66 10.42
CA ASP A 206 12.65 2.63 9.31
C ASP A 206 11.45 3.60 9.29
N ILE A 207 10.23 3.07 9.50
CA ILE A 207 8.99 3.87 9.50
C ILE A 207 8.89 4.72 10.77
N SER A 208 9.27 4.18 11.93
CA SER A 208 9.25 4.91 13.20
C SER A 208 10.23 6.10 13.20
N VAL A 209 11.42 5.93 12.62
CA VAL A 209 12.41 7.00 12.44
C VAL A 209 11.88 8.08 11.50
N ALA A 210 11.22 7.69 10.40
CA ALA A 210 10.61 8.65 9.48
C ALA A 210 9.54 9.53 10.18
N ALA A 211 8.76 8.95 11.09
CA ALA A 211 7.67 9.63 11.81
C ALA A 211 8.10 10.33 13.11
N ASN A 212 9.35 10.17 13.56
CA ASN A 212 9.80 10.54 14.90
C ASN A 212 8.87 9.97 15.99
N ALA A 213 8.66 8.66 15.95
CA ALA A 213 7.80 7.92 16.87
C ALA A 213 8.56 6.78 17.56
N ASP A 214 8.10 6.36 18.73
CA ASP A 214 8.74 5.29 19.47
C ASP A 214 8.45 3.92 18.84
N ASN A 215 9.51 3.22 18.41
CA ASN A 215 9.42 1.89 17.79
C ASN A 215 8.68 0.86 18.67
N ILE A 216 8.99 0.82 19.97
CA ILE A 216 8.40 -0.15 20.91
C ILE A 216 6.88 0.06 21.03
N PHE A 217 6.44 1.33 21.15
CA PHE A 217 5.02 1.66 21.24
C PHE A 217 4.30 1.48 19.91
N ALA A 218 4.93 1.83 18.78
CA ALA A 218 4.41 1.55 17.45
C ALA A 218 4.20 0.04 17.23
N GLY A 219 5.10 -0.82 17.71
CA GLY A 219 4.96 -2.27 17.65
C GLY A 219 3.82 -2.82 18.51
N ARG A 220 3.54 -2.19 19.67
CA ARG A 220 2.36 -2.51 20.50
C ARG A 220 1.06 -2.09 19.80
N CYS A 221 1.06 -0.91 19.16
CA CYS A 221 -0.08 -0.44 18.38
C CYS A 221 -0.37 -1.37 17.21
N PHE A 222 0.66 -1.75 16.44
CA PHE A 222 0.53 -2.70 15.33
C PHE A 222 -0.08 -4.03 15.77
N ARG A 223 0.36 -4.61 16.88
CA ARG A 223 -0.25 -5.85 17.40
C ARG A 223 -1.72 -5.70 17.75
N THR A 224 -2.13 -4.54 18.26
CA THR A 224 -3.55 -4.29 18.54
C THR A 224 -4.34 -4.16 17.24
N ILE A 225 -3.83 -3.38 16.28
CA ILE A 225 -4.43 -3.19 14.96
C ILE A 225 -4.60 -4.56 14.28
N ALA A 226 -3.54 -5.36 14.21
CA ALA A 226 -3.55 -6.66 13.56
C ALA A 226 -4.56 -7.62 14.20
N LYS A 227 -4.70 -7.59 15.53
CA LYS A 227 -5.68 -8.40 16.27
C LYS A 227 -7.11 -7.99 15.96
N GLU A 228 -7.42 -6.69 15.99
CA GLU A 228 -8.79 -6.21 15.80
C GLU A 228 -9.25 -6.31 14.35
N LEU A 229 -8.35 -5.99 13.42
CA LEU A 229 -8.64 -5.96 11.99
C LEU A 229 -8.46 -7.31 11.31
N SER A 230 -8.12 -8.35 12.08
CA SER A 230 -7.87 -9.71 11.60
C SER A 230 -6.89 -9.74 10.42
N ILE A 231 -5.87 -8.88 10.46
CA ILE A 231 -4.88 -8.80 9.38
C ILE A 231 -4.01 -10.05 9.48
N SER A 232 -4.10 -10.93 8.48
CA SER A 232 -3.21 -12.08 8.38
C SER A 232 -1.78 -11.57 8.19
N SER A 233 -0.94 -11.68 9.22
CA SER A 233 0.45 -11.31 9.09
C SER A 233 1.15 -12.34 8.21
N SER A 234 1.38 -12.02 6.94
CA SER A 234 2.24 -12.84 6.09
C SER A 234 3.64 -12.92 6.69
N ILE A 235 4.23 -14.12 6.66
CA ILE A 235 5.63 -14.32 7.02
C ILE A 235 6.46 -13.48 6.05
N VAL A 236 7.41 -12.68 6.56
CA VAL A 236 8.28 -11.86 5.69
C VAL A 236 9.06 -12.80 4.78
N ASP A 237 8.92 -12.64 3.46
CA ASP A 237 9.79 -13.34 2.54
C ASP A 237 11.23 -12.83 2.66
N ALA A 238 12.13 -13.74 3.04
CA ALA A 238 13.55 -13.48 3.17
C ALA A 238 14.18 -13.00 1.85
N ALA A 239 13.67 -13.44 0.69
CA ALA A 239 14.23 -13.05 -0.60
C ALA A 239 13.99 -11.57 -0.92
N ARG A 240 12.77 -11.08 -0.66
CA ARG A 240 12.44 -9.64 -0.80
C ARG A 240 13.22 -8.77 0.19
N TYR A 241 13.47 -9.28 1.39
CA TYR A 241 14.32 -8.57 2.33
C TYR A 241 15.76 -8.45 1.82
N MET A 242 16.29 -9.53 1.25
CA MET A 242 17.65 -9.58 0.72
C MET A 242 17.89 -8.58 -0.42
N SER A 243 16.91 -8.33 -1.29
CA SER A 243 17.05 -7.34 -2.37
C SER A 243 17.33 -5.93 -1.81
N LYS A 244 16.64 -5.55 -0.73
CA LYS A 244 16.89 -4.28 -0.03
C LYS A 244 18.28 -4.25 0.62
N VAL A 245 18.69 -5.34 1.25
CA VAL A 245 20.01 -5.43 1.89
C VAL A 245 21.13 -5.35 0.85
N ALA A 246 20.98 -6.03 -0.29
CA ALA A 246 21.92 -5.98 -1.40
C ALA A 246 22.10 -4.56 -1.94
N ALA A 247 20.98 -3.84 -2.15
CA ALA A 247 20.99 -2.46 -2.59
C ALA A 247 21.68 -1.54 -1.57
N ASN A 248 21.37 -1.68 -0.28
CA ASN A 248 21.97 -0.85 0.78
C ASN A 248 23.45 -1.15 1.03
N ALA A 249 23.91 -2.37 0.72
CA ALA A 249 25.30 -2.79 0.88
C ALA A 249 26.14 -2.60 -0.39
N ASP A 250 25.56 -2.09 -1.48
CA ASP A 250 26.16 -1.93 -2.82
C ASP A 250 26.78 -3.23 -3.36
N VAL A 251 26.04 -4.34 -3.22
CA VAL A 251 26.48 -5.66 -3.70
C VAL A 251 26.19 -5.83 -5.18
N SER A 252 27.08 -6.51 -5.90
CA SER A 252 26.89 -6.75 -7.34
C SER A 252 25.68 -7.64 -7.63
N GLN A 253 25.09 -7.47 -8.82
CA GLN A 253 23.98 -8.31 -9.28
C GLN A 253 24.36 -9.79 -9.43
N LYS A 254 25.62 -10.09 -9.74
CA LYS A 254 26.12 -11.47 -9.79
C LYS A 254 26.02 -12.13 -8.41
N THR A 255 26.62 -11.48 -7.41
CA THR A 255 26.60 -11.92 -6.02
C THR A 255 25.17 -12.01 -5.45
N TYR A 256 24.28 -11.08 -5.82
CA TYR A 256 22.88 -11.14 -5.41
C TYR A 256 22.14 -12.38 -5.94
N ARG A 257 22.41 -12.80 -7.18
CA ARG A 257 21.84 -14.03 -7.74
C ARG A 257 22.36 -15.26 -7.02
N THR A 258 23.68 -15.35 -6.83
CA THR A 258 24.29 -16.42 -6.04
C THR A 258 23.68 -16.48 -4.63
N ALA A 259 23.45 -15.33 -3.99
CA ALA A 259 22.81 -15.26 -2.68
C ALA A 259 21.36 -15.77 -2.66
N LEU A 260 20.58 -15.55 -3.73
CA LEU A 260 19.22 -16.10 -3.87
C LEU A 260 19.24 -17.62 -3.95
N ASP A 261 20.11 -18.18 -4.77
CA ASP A 261 20.24 -19.63 -4.92
C ASP A 261 20.66 -20.27 -3.58
N MET A 262 21.61 -19.65 -2.88
CA MET A 262 22.04 -20.10 -1.55
C MET A 262 20.90 -19.99 -0.52
N LEU A 263 20.13 -18.90 -0.54
CA LEU A 263 19.01 -18.71 0.38
C LEU A 263 17.93 -19.76 0.19
N ASP A 264 17.66 -20.18 -1.05
CA ASP A 264 16.67 -21.21 -1.35
C ASP A 264 17.10 -22.60 -0.86
N VAL A 265 18.40 -22.91 -0.96
CA VAL A 265 18.97 -24.10 -0.33
C VAL A 265 18.85 -24.02 1.20
N VAL A 266 19.19 -22.88 1.80
CA VAL A 266 19.08 -22.69 3.26
C VAL A 266 17.63 -22.85 3.75
N LYS A 267 16.65 -22.29 3.02
CA LYS A 267 15.22 -22.40 3.35
C LYS A 267 14.75 -23.85 3.41
N LYS A 268 15.24 -24.72 2.52
CA LYS A 268 14.88 -26.16 2.47
C LYS A 268 15.52 -26.98 3.58
N ASN A 269 16.60 -26.49 4.19
CA ASN A 269 17.34 -27.21 5.21
C ASN A 269 16.77 -26.96 6.63
N PRO A 270 16.91 -27.93 7.55
CA PRO A 270 16.42 -27.79 8.92
C PRO A 270 17.15 -26.70 9.72
N ILE A 271 18.29 -26.25 9.21
CA ILE A 271 19.07 -25.15 9.79
C ILE A 271 18.28 -23.83 9.77
N SER A 272 17.25 -23.67 8.94
CA SER A 272 16.44 -22.44 8.90
C SER A 272 15.36 -22.35 9.99
N TYR A 273 14.96 -23.48 10.59
CA TYR A 273 13.81 -23.52 11.50
C TYR A 273 14.05 -22.72 12.80
N GLY A 274 13.04 -21.92 13.17
CA GLY A 274 13.06 -21.09 14.38
C GLY A 274 14.02 -19.90 14.35
N LYS A 275 14.66 -19.62 13.20
CA LYS A 275 15.59 -18.48 13.04
C LYS A 275 14.91 -17.32 12.31
N ASP A 276 15.36 -16.11 12.62
CA ASP A 276 14.85 -14.90 11.98
C ASP A 276 15.16 -14.92 10.46
N PRO A 277 14.15 -14.88 9.58
CA PRO A 277 14.33 -14.83 8.12
C PRO A 277 15.22 -13.68 7.66
N LYS A 278 15.20 -12.54 8.36
CA LYS A 278 16.06 -11.39 8.04
C LYS A 278 17.54 -11.70 8.25
N ALA A 279 17.83 -12.43 9.33
CA ALA A 279 19.19 -12.83 9.68
C ALA A 279 19.72 -13.88 8.72
N LEU A 280 18.87 -14.81 8.28
CA LEU A 280 19.23 -15.78 7.24
C LEU A 280 19.52 -15.08 5.90
N ALA A 281 18.64 -14.20 5.44
CA ALA A 281 18.85 -13.43 4.20
C ALA A 281 20.16 -12.62 4.22
N THR A 282 20.42 -11.90 5.31
CA THR A 282 21.62 -11.07 5.46
C THR A 282 22.89 -11.93 5.50
N ALA A 283 22.84 -13.09 6.18
CA ALA A 283 23.96 -14.01 6.27
C ALA A 283 24.23 -14.72 4.93
N SER A 284 23.19 -15.20 4.23
CA SER A 284 23.31 -15.77 2.88
C SER A 284 23.97 -14.80 1.91
N LEU A 285 23.58 -13.53 1.95
CA LEU A 285 24.20 -12.48 1.15
C LEU A 285 25.67 -12.27 1.49
N TYR A 286 26.03 -12.25 2.78
CA TYR A 286 27.44 -12.12 3.17
C TYR A 286 28.28 -13.33 2.72
N VAL A 287 27.76 -14.55 2.83
CA VAL A 287 28.46 -15.75 2.37
C VAL A 287 28.65 -15.71 0.84
N ALA A 288 27.64 -15.30 0.08
CA ALA A 288 27.80 -15.12 -1.37
C ALA A 288 28.88 -14.08 -1.71
N CYS A 289 29.02 -13.00 -0.94
CA CYS A 289 30.10 -12.04 -1.13
C CYS A 289 31.49 -12.66 -0.89
N LEU A 290 31.61 -13.63 0.02
CA LEU A 290 32.88 -14.35 0.26
C LEU A 290 33.23 -15.26 -0.92
N VAL A 291 32.24 -15.93 -1.52
CA VAL A 291 32.46 -16.85 -2.66
C VAL A 291 32.93 -16.12 -3.91
N GLU A 292 32.33 -14.97 -4.21
CA GLU A 292 32.60 -14.22 -5.44
C GLU A 292 33.85 -13.33 -5.34
N GLU A 293 34.66 -13.48 -4.28
CA GLU A 293 35.87 -12.68 -3.99
C GLU A 293 35.65 -11.17 -4.19
N GLN A 294 34.45 -10.67 -3.84
CA GLN A 294 34.18 -9.23 -3.88
C GLN A 294 34.98 -8.56 -2.75
N ASP A 295 36.17 -8.10 -3.11
CA ASP A 295 37.10 -7.40 -2.24
C ASP A 295 36.38 -6.32 -1.40
N LYS A 296 36.38 -6.53 -0.08
CA LYS A 296 36.12 -5.55 1.00
C LYS A 296 34.68 -5.29 1.43
N VAL A 297 33.75 -6.24 1.31
CA VAL A 297 32.46 -6.10 2.04
C VAL A 297 32.66 -6.44 3.52
N SER A 298 32.72 -5.42 4.39
CA SER A 298 32.89 -5.62 5.82
C SER A 298 31.64 -6.23 6.47
N GLN A 299 31.84 -7.12 7.44
CA GLN A 299 30.73 -7.69 8.24
C GLN A 299 29.89 -6.59 8.90
N THR A 300 30.52 -5.50 9.31
CA THR A 300 29.83 -4.34 9.90
C THR A 300 28.91 -3.65 8.90
N ARG A 301 29.35 -3.46 7.65
CA ARG A 301 28.54 -2.85 6.59
C ARG A 301 27.32 -3.71 6.26
N VAL A 302 27.50 -5.01 6.08
CA VAL A 302 26.37 -5.92 5.76
C VAL A 302 25.42 -6.05 6.95
N ALA A 303 25.95 -6.13 8.18
CA ALA A 303 25.14 -6.15 9.39
C ALA A 303 24.31 -4.86 9.54
N GLN A 304 24.90 -3.69 9.27
CA GLN A 304 24.19 -2.41 9.31
C GLN A 304 23.13 -2.30 8.21
N ALA A 305 23.46 -2.68 6.97
CA ALA A 305 22.51 -2.75 5.86
C ALA A 305 21.35 -3.71 6.18
N GLY A 306 21.65 -4.84 6.83
CA GLY A 306 20.74 -5.86 7.31
C GLY A 306 20.01 -5.52 8.61
N GLY A 307 20.36 -4.44 9.33
CA GLY A 307 19.75 -4.04 10.60
C GLY A 307 19.88 -5.08 11.70
N ILE A 308 21.00 -5.81 11.72
CA ILE A 308 21.23 -6.94 12.61
C ILE A 308 22.57 -6.74 13.31
N SER A 309 22.73 -7.28 14.51
CA SER A 309 24.01 -7.24 15.20
C SER A 309 25.09 -8.06 14.48
N VAL A 310 26.34 -7.59 14.51
CA VAL A 310 27.48 -8.32 13.92
C VAL A 310 27.62 -9.73 14.53
N VAL A 311 27.33 -9.87 15.82
CA VAL A 311 27.37 -11.17 16.52
C VAL A 311 26.33 -12.14 15.96
N THR A 312 25.11 -11.65 15.71
CA THR A 312 24.05 -12.46 15.09
C THR A 312 24.44 -12.86 13.67
N LEU A 313 25.01 -11.93 12.88
CA LEU A 313 25.50 -12.23 11.54
C LEU A 313 26.53 -13.37 11.57
N ARG A 314 27.56 -13.28 12.43
CA ARG A 314 28.59 -14.32 12.57
C ARG A 314 28.02 -15.69 12.92
N LYS A 315 27.08 -15.77 13.87
CA LYS A 315 26.41 -17.03 14.24
C LYS A 315 25.70 -17.66 13.04
N ARG A 316 25.01 -16.85 12.23
CA ARG A 316 24.28 -17.35 11.04
C ARG A 316 25.20 -17.72 9.89
N VAL A 317 26.30 -17.01 9.72
CA VAL A 317 27.33 -17.37 8.74
C VAL A 317 27.93 -18.74 9.07
N LEU A 318 28.22 -19.02 10.34
CA LEU A 318 28.70 -20.34 10.78
C LEU A 318 27.68 -21.46 10.56
N ASP A 319 26.38 -21.15 10.70
CA ASP A 319 25.31 -22.10 10.42
C ASP A 319 25.23 -22.43 8.91
N ILE A 320 25.37 -21.40 8.06
CA ILE A 320 25.27 -21.53 6.60
C ILE A 320 26.54 -22.16 6.01
N SER A 321 27.72 -21.86 6.53
CA SER A 321 28.98 -22.44 6.02
C SER A 321 29.06 -23.96 6.19
N LYS A 322 28.34 -24.53 7.17
CA LYS A 322 28.20 -25.99 7.31
C LYS A 322 27.45 -26.65 6.16
N LEU A 323 26.58 -25.91 5.46
CA LEU A 323 25.82 -26.39 4.31
C LEU A 323 26.62 -26.31 3.01
N PHE A 324 27.60 -25.41 2.95
CA PHE A 324 28.40 -25.15 1.77
C PHE A 324 29.89 -25.33 2.09
N PRO A 325 30.37 -26.59 2.22
CA PRO A 325 31.77 -26.87 2.54
C PRO A 325 32.75 -26.41 1.44
N GLU A 326 32.26 -26.15 0.22
CA GLU A 326 33.06 -25.61 -0.90
C GLU A 326 33.63 -24.21 -0.63
N ILE A 327 33.12 -23.51 0.39
CA ILE A 327 33.47 -22.12 0.74
C ILE A 327 34.55 -22.05 1.84
N GLN A 328 34.99 -23.19 2.39
CA GLN A 328 36.01 -23.23 3.47
C GLN A 328 37.47 -23.20 2.97
N LYS A 329 37.73 -22.94 1.69
CA LYS A 329 39.09 -22.80 1.16
C LYS A 329 39.62 -21.37 1.29
#